data_AF-B6YU07-F1
#
_entry.id   AF-B6YU07-F1
#
_cell.length_a   1.000
_cell.length_b   1.000
_cell.length_c   1.000
_cell.angle_alpha   90.00
_cell.angle_beta   90.00
_cell.angle_gamma   90.00
#
_symmetry.space_group_name_H-M   'P 1'
#
loop_
_entity.id
_entity.type
_entity.pdbx_description
1 polymer ?
#
loop_
_entity_poly.entity_id
_entity_poly.type
_entity_poly.pdbx_seq_one_letter_code
_entity_poly.pdbx_strand_id
1 'polypeptide(L)'
;MINPRKIAYVTLLGRSEWALVNTYYAVVSRNRKPRKVFIFTEEVYRKKLPKVVEAIKVISQAYNFNPEIETVVIPNNSFLEADKKFKELFQRLAEEGYTIGLDITSGRKALATAAVVQIRDFPVDRIIYMALLDMDFPDRPYMMIPKHMQRLKNFLGDGNVVEL
;
A
#
# COMPACT_ATOMS: atom_id res chain seq x y z
N MET A 1 8.54 -26.35 10.73
CA MET A 1 9.02 -25.04 10.23
C MET A 1 7.83 -24.29 9.65
N ILE A 2 7.44 -23.16 10.24
CA ILE A 2 6.37 -22.31 9.68
C ILE A 2 6.98 -21.64 8.45
N ASN A 3 6.46 -21.96 7.26
CA ASN A 3 6.87 -21.26 6.04
C ASN A 3 6.49 -19.78 6.22
N PRO A 4 7.44 -18.82 6.15
CA PRO A 4 7.11 -17.41 6.34
C PRO A 4 5.99 -17.04 5.34
N ARG A 5 4.87 -16.52 5.86
CA ARG A 5 3.69 -16.21 5.04
C ARG A 5 4.12 -15.34 3.85
N LYS A 6 3.74 -15.74 2.63
CA LYS A 6 4.01 -14.93 1.43
C LYS A 6 3.13 -13.68 1.50
N ILE A 7 3.74 -12.49 1.53
CA ILE A 7 3.00 -11.22 1.61
C ILE A 7 3.01 -10.54 0.24
N ALA A 8 1.82 -10.15 -0.21
CA ALA A 8 1.63 -9.23 -1.32
C ALA A 8 1.16 -7.88 -0.75
N TYR A 9 1.87 -6.81 -1.11
CA TYR A 9 1.52 -5.45 -0.71
C TYR A 9 0.70 -4.79 -1.80
N VAL A 10 -0.55 -4.45 -1.51
CA VAL A 10 -1.44 -3.74 -2.44
C VAL A 10 -1.57 -2.31 -1.95
N THR A 11 -1.22 -1.34 -2.78
CA THR A 11 -1.25 0.08 -2.43
C THR A 11 -1.93 0.90 -3.51
N LEU A 12 -2.38 2.08 -3.13
CA LEU A 12 -3.10 3.00 -3.98
C LEU A 12 -2.27 4.25 -4.23
N LEU A 13 -2.19 4.71 -5.47
CA LEU A 13 -1.58 5.97 -5.85
C LEU A 13 -2.67 6.99 -6.16
N GLY A 14 -2.67 8.07 -5.38
CA GLY A 14 -3.55 9.22 -5.56
C GLY A 14 -2.78 10.49 -5.87
N ARG A 15 -3.27 11.61 -5.31
CA ARG A 15 -2.70 12.94 -5.54
C ARG A 15 -1.27 13.09 -5.04
N SER A 16 -0.90 12.46 -3.93
CA SER A 16 0.44 12.56 -3.34
C SER A 16 1.21 11.27 -3.54
N GLU A 17 2.34 11.36 -4.23
CA GLU A 17 3.36 10.30 -4.32
C GLU A 17 3.95 10.02 -2.93
N TRP A 18 4.20 11.08 -2.15
CA TRP A 18 4.79 10.99 -0.82
C TRP A 18 3.94 10.18 0.15
N ALA A 19 2.61 10.30 0.09
CA ALA A 19 1.72 9.51 0.92
C ALA A 19 1.93 7.99 0.73
N LEU A 20 2.12 7.53 -0.51
CA LEU A 20 2.42 6.13 -0.81
C LEU A 20 3.85 5.79 -0.42
N VAL A 21 4.82 6.59 -0.88
CA VAL A 21 6.26 6.30 -0.67
C VAL A 21 6.61 6.25 0.81
N ASN A 22 6.11 7.19 1.61
CA ASN A 22 6.37 7.23 3.05
C ASN A 22 5.70 6.07 3.78
N THR A 23 4.49 5.68 3.38
CA THR A 23 3.82 4.53 4.00
C THR A 23 4.56 3.24 3.68
N TYR A 24 4.96 3.06 2.42
CA TYR A 24 5.77 1.93 2.00
C TYR A 24 7.10 1.86 2.78
N TYR A 25 7.80 2.99 2.90
CA TYR A 25 9.01 3.10 3.72
C TYR A 25 8.74 2.66 5.16
N ALA A 26 7.67 3.19 5.79
CA ALA A 26 7.30 2.84 7.17
C ALA A 26 7.08 1.33 7.32
N VAL A 27 6.35 0.71 6.40
CA VAL A 27 6.05 -0.73 6.40
C VAL A 27 7.34 -1.54 6.30
N VAL A 28 8.20 -1.22 5.34
CA VAL A 28 9.47 -1.92 5.12
C VAL A 28 10.42 -1.74 6.32
N SER A 29 10.49 -0.54 6.89
CA SER A 29 11.33 -0.23 8.05
C SER A 29 10.97 -1.06 9.29
N ARG A 30 9.70 -1.48 9.42
CA ARG A 30 9.21 -2.40 10.44
C ARG A 30 9.40 -3.88 10.07
N ASN A 31 10.44 -4.16 9.29
CA ASN A 31 10.86 -5.48 8.80
C ASN A 31 9.78 -6.26 8.02
N ARG A 32 8.84 -5.56 7.36
CA ARG A 32 7.80 -6.18 6.56
C ARG A 32 8.18 -6.11 5.07
N LYS A 33 8.75 -7.20 4.55
CA LYS A 33 9.31 -7.28 3.19
C LYS A 33 8.37 -8.05 2.26
N PRO A 34 7.50 -7.38 1.48
CA PRO A 34 6.61 -8.07 0.55
C PRO A 34 7.38 -8.71 -0.60
N ARG A 35 6.87 -9.83 -1.14
CA ARG A 35 7.42 -10.45 -2.36
C ARG A 35 6.86 -9.81 -3.63
N LYS A 36 5.60 -9.36 -3.57
CA LYS A 36 4.90 -8.68 -4.66
C LYS A 36 4.35 -7.35 -4.17
N VAL A 37 4.41 -6.33 -5.02
CA VAL A 37 3.83 -5.00 -4.79
C VAL A 37 2.90 -4.67 -5.95
N PHE A 38 1.67 -4.31 -5.65
CA PHE A 38 0.66 -3.89 -6.62
C PHE A 38 0.30 -2.43 -6.38
N ILE A 39 0.43 -1.59 -7.40
CA ILE A 39 0.10 -0.17 -7.33
C ILE A 39 -1.15 0.08 -8.18
N PHE A 40 -2.27 0.34 -7.53
CA PHE A 40 -3.48 0.77 -8.22
C PHE A 40 -3.53 2.29 -8.31
N THR A 41 -3.87 2.82 -9.47
CA THR A 41 -4.01 4.26 -9.68
C THR A 41 -5.19 4.54 -10.61
N GLU A 42 -5.79 5.71 -10.48
CA GLU A 42 -6.67 6.22 -11.53
C GLU A 42 -5.85 6.85 -12.68
N GLU A 43 -6.42 6.88 -13.88
CA GLU A 43 -5.80 7.41 -15.11
C GLU A 43 -5.23 8.82 -14.92
N VAL A 44 -5.94 9.68 -14.17
CA VAL A 44 -5.51 11.06 -13.86
C VAL A 44 -4.13 11.12 -13.16
N TYR A 45 -3.74 10.06 -12.43
CA TYR A 45 -2.46 9.99 -11.71
C TYR A 45 -1.45 9.06 -12.38
N ARG A 46 -1.77 8.44 -13.52
CA ARG A 46 -0.91 7.48 -14.24
C ARG A 46 0.51 8.00 -14.48
N LYS A 47 0.66 9.30 -14.80
CA LYS A 47 1.98 9.92 -15.06
C LYS A 47 2.92 9.90 -13.85
N LYS A 48 2.41 9.65 -12.64
CA LYS A 48 3.19 9.57 -11.39
C LYS A 48 3.78 8.18 -11.15
N LEU A 49 3.26 7.14 -11.81
CA LEU A 49 3.69 5.75 -11.62
C LEU A 49 5.20 5.53 -11.76
N PRO A 50 5.90 6.04 -12.80
CA PRO A 50 7.33 5.75 -12.96
C PRO A 50 8.16 6.18 -11.76
N LYS A 51 7.86 7.36 -11.19
CA LYS A 51 8.55 7.89 -10.00
C LYS A 51 8.31 7.03 -8.77
N VAL A 52 7.07 6.60 -8.57
CA VAL A 52 6.70 5.79 -7.40
C VAL A 52 7.26 4.38 -7.50
N VAL A 53 7.21 3.75 -8.68
CA VAL A 53 7.81 2.43 -8.93
C VAL A 53 9.30 2.47 -8.63
N GLU A 54 10.00 3.52 -9.08
CA GLU A 54 11.43 3.68 -8.79
C GLU A 54 11.69 3.86 -7.29
N ALA A 55 10.90 4.68 -6.61
CA ALA A 55 11.02 4.85 -5.16
C ALA A 55 10.83 3.54 -4.39
N ILE A 56 9.85 2.71 -4.76
CA ILE A 56 9.63 1.39 -4.15
C ILE A 56 10.85 0.48 -4.37
N LYS A 57 11.43 0.45 -5.57
CA LYS A 57 12.63 -0.34 -5.86
C LYS A 57 13.81 0.09 -5.00
N VAL A 58 14.11 1.39 -4.98
CA VAL A 58 15.22 1.97 -4.20
C VAL A 58 15.05 1.67 -2.71
N ILE A 59 13.85 1.85 -2.15
CA ILE A 59 13.57 1.52 -0.76
C ILE A 59 13.75 0.02 -0.52
N SER A 60 13.23 -0.84 -1.39
CA SER A 60 13.34 -2.29 -1.23
C SER A 60 14.80 -2.74 -1.20
N GLN A 61 15.61 -2.23 -2.13
CA GLN A 61 17.03 -2.52 -2.24
C GLN A 61 17.79 -2.06 -1.00
N ALA A 62 17.50 -0.87 -0.47
CA ALA A 62 18.10 -0.37 0.76
C ALA A 62 17.83 -1.28 1.98
N TYR A 63 16.72 -2.03 1.97
CA TYR A 63 16.37 -3.02 2.98
C TYR A 63 16.69 -4.47 2.55
N ASN A 64 17.55 -4.65 1.54
CA ASN A 64 18.08 -5.94 1.07
C ASN A 64 17.00 -6.92 0.57
N PHE A 65 16.02 -6.45 -0.20
CA PHE A 65 15.09 -7.31 -0.94
C PHE A 65 14.65 -6.66 -2.25
N ASN A 66 14.03 -7.45 -3.14
CA ASN A 66 13.60 -6.98 -4.46
C ASN A 66 12.21 -7.58 -4.79
N PRO A 67 11.10 -6.85 -4.55
CA PRO A 67 9.77 -7.33 -4.88
C PRO A 67 9.49 -7.25 -6.38
N GLU A 68 8.62 -8.15 -6.87
CA GLU A 68 7.96 -7.97 -8.16
C GLU A 68 6.96 -6.81 -8.04
N ILE A 69 6.98 -5.86 -8.99
CA ILE A 69 6.12 -4.67 -8.95
C ILE A 69 5.20 -4.69 -10.17
N GLU A 70 3.90 -4.70 -9.94
CA GLU A 70 2.85 -4.56 -10.96
C GLU A 70 2.06 -3.28 -10.74
N THR A 71 1.68 -2.60 -11.83
CA THR A 71 0.86 -1.39 -11.78
C THR A 71 -0.47 -1.63 -12.49
N VAL A 72 -1.57 -1.22 -11.87
CA VAL A 72 -2.91 -1.31 -12.44
C VAL A 72 -3.48 0.09 -12.56
N VAL A 73 -3.85 0.48 -13.78
CA VAL A 73 -4.48 1.77 -14.05
C VAL A 73 -5.98 1.54 -14.25
N ILE A 74 -6.78 2.29 -13.50
CA ILE A 74 -8.24 2.27 -13.54
C ILE A 74 -8.73 3.57 -14.21
N PRO A 75 -9.69 3.52 -15.14
CA PRO A 75 -10.32 4.71 -15.66
C PRO A 75 -10.94 5.56 -14.54
N ASN A 76 -10.88 6.89 -14.71
CA ASN A 76 -11.36 7.82 -13.68
C ASN A 76 -12.84 7.57 -13.35
N ASN A 77 -13.18 7.54 -12.06
CA ASN A 77 -14.54 7.27 -11.57
C ASN A 77 -15.13 5.90 -11.99
N SER A 78 -14.32 4.93 -12.41
CA SER A 78 -14.79 3.59 -12.80
C SER A 78 -14.83 2.64 -11.59
N PHE A 79 -15.90 2.75 -10.78
CA PHE A 79 -16.09 1.94 -9.57
C PHE A 79 -16.21 0.45 -9.87
N LEU A 80 -16.98 0.08 -10.90
CA LEU A 80 -17.19 -1.32 -11.29
C LEU A 80 -15.90 -1.98 -11.75
N GLU A 81 -15.06 -1.24 -12.46
CA GLU A 81 -13.78 -1.75 -12.93
C GLU A 81 -12.76 -1.86 -11.81
N ALA A 82 -12.73 -0.89 -10.88
CA ALA A 82 -11.94 -0.99 -9.67
C ALA A 82 -12.29 -2.26 -8.88
N ASP A 83 -13.59 -2.47 -8.60
CA ASP A 83 -14.09 -3.64 -7.87
C ASP A 83 -13.69 -4.95 -8.56
N LYS A 84 -13.96 -5.06 -9.87
CA LYS A 84 -13.56 -6.22 -10.68
C LYS A 84 -12.06 -6.48 -10.61
N LYS A 85 -11.22 -5.44 -10.77
CA LYS A 85 -9.77 -5.59 -10.78
C LYS A 85 -9.19 -5.96 -9.42
N PHE A 86 -9.73 -5.42 -8.33
CA PHE A 86 -9.32 -5.86 -6.99
C PHE A 86 -9.74 -7.30 -6.73
N LYS A 87 -10.96 -7.69 -7.08
CA LYS A 87 -11.45 -9.06 -6.93
C LYS A 87 -10.60 -10.06 -7.72
N GLU A 88 -10.33 -9.78 -8.99
CA GLU A 88 -9.45 -10.59 -9.85
C GLU A 88 -8.06 -10.76 -9.22
N LEU A 89 -7.46 -9.66 -8.75
CA LEU A 89 -6.13 -9.71 -8.13
C LEU A 89 -6.15 -10.50 -6.81
N PHE A 90 -7.12 -10.24 -5.94
CA PHE A 90 -7.16 -10.82 -4.61
C PHE A 90 -7.43 -12.33 -4.67
N GLN A 91 -8.30 -12.76 -5.59
CA GLN A 91 -8.51 -14.17 -5.91
C GLN A 91 -7.21 -14.83 -6.38
N ARG A 92 -6.53 -14.23 -7.37
CA ARG A 92 -5.25 -14.74 -7.88
C ARG A 92 -4.20 -14.88 -6.77
N LEU A 93 -4.06 -13.86 -5.93
CA LEU A 93 -3.12 -13.87 -4.81
C LEU A 93 -3.46 -14.95 -3.77
N ALA A 94 -4.74 -15.14 -3.46
CA ALA A 94 -5.19 -16.18 -2.56
C ALA A 94 -4.86 -17.59 -3.10
N GLU A 95 -5.13 -17.84 -4.38
CA GLU A 95 -4.79 -19.10 -5.06
C GLU A 95 -3.28 -19.36 -5.09
N GLU A 96 -2.46 -18.32 -5.22
CA GLU A 96 -0.99 -18.40 -5.15
C GLU A 96 -0.44 -18.56 -3.72
N GLY A 97 -1.31 -18.54 -2.70
CA GLY A 97 -0.99 -18.70 -1.29
C GLY A 97 -0.42 -17.44 -0.63
N TYR A 98 -0.74 -16.25 -1.15
CA TYR A 98 -0.37 -14.97 -0.55
C TYR A 98 -1.41 -14.50 0.47
N THR A 99 -0.94 -13.86 1.53
CA THR A 99 -1.74 -12.94 2.35
C THR A 99 -1.54 -11.51 1.88
N ILE A 100 -2.60 -10.71 1.95
CA ILE A 100 -2.63 -9.37 1.38
C ILE A 100 -2.44 -8.34 2.50
N GLY A 101 -1.43 -7.48 2.33
CA GLY A 101 -1.33 -6.24 3.09
C GLY A 101 -1.84 -5.08 2.24
N LEU A 102 -2.97 -4.49 2.63
CA LEU A 102 -3.64 -3.44 1.89
C LEU A 102 -3.30 -2.06 2.48
N ASP A 103 -2.64 -1.18 1.71
CA ASP A 103 -2.37 0.21 2.06
C ASP A 103 -3.39 1.15 1.42
N ILE A 104 -4.18 1.81 2.26
CA ILE A 104 -5.23 2.75 1.87
C ILE A 104 -4.87 4.21 2.19
N THR A 105 -3.59 4.50 2.43
CA THR A 105 -3.12 5.85 2.80
C THR A 105 -3.37 6.87 1.70
N SER A 106 -3.11 6.46 0.46
CA SER A 106 -3.29 7.29 -0.73
C SER A 106 -4.43 6.74 -1.61
N GLY A 107 -4.61 7.32 -2.79
CA GLY A 107 -5.75 7.03 -3.67
C GLY A 107 -7.00 7.84 -3.31
N ARG A 108 -7.97 7.91 -4.23
CA ARG A 108 -9.27 8.51 -3.93
C ARG A 108 -10.07 7.55 -3.06
N LYS A 109 -10.92 8.11 -2.18
CA LYS A 109 -11.79 7.35 -1.26
C LYS A 109 -12.57 6.25 -1.98
N ALA A 110 -13.08 6.53 -3.17
CA ALA A 110 -13.73 5.56 -4.05
C ALA A 110 -12.90 4.28 -4.28
N LEU A 111 -11.66 4.45 -4.71
CA LEU A 111 -10.74 3.35 -5.02
C LEU A 111 -10.35 2.59 -3.73
N ALA A 112 -10.11 3.32 -2.64
CA ALA A 112 -9.84 2.72 -1.34
C ALA A 112 -11.01 1.88 -0.82
N THR A 113 -12.24 2.39 -0.93
CA THR A 113 -13.44 1.63 -0.55
C THR A 113 -13.59 0.37 -1.41
N ALA A 114 -13.37 0.45 -2.72
CA ALA A 114 -13.44 -0.71 -3.62
C ALA A 114 -12.43 -1.81 -3.25
N ALA A 115 -11.24 -1.44 -2.77
CA ALA A 115 -10.26 -2.39 -2.26
C ALA A 115 -10.68 -2.99 -0.91
N VAL A 116 -11.20 -2.16 0.01
CA VAL A 116 -11.59 -2.56 1.37
C VAL A 116 -12.80 -3.49 1.37
N VAL A 117 -13.75 -3.36 0.44
CA VAL A 117 -14.91 -4.28 0.42
C VAL A 117 -14.49 -5.73 0.12
N GLN A 118 -13.36 -5.94 -0.55
CA GLN A 118 -12.86 -7.29 -0.89
C GLN A 118 -12.39 -8.08 0.34
N ILE A 119 -12.09 -7.43 1.47
CA ILE A 119 -11.52 -8.13 2.64
C ILE A 119 -12.42 -9.22 3.22
N ARG A 120 -13.72 -9.17 2.90
CA ARG A 120 -14.72 -10.14 3.37
C ARG A 120 -14.50 -11.54 2.79
N ASP A 121 -13.92 -11.60 1.59
CA ASP A 121 -13.85 -12.82 0.79
C ASP A 121 -12.40 -13.31 0.63
N PHE A 122 -11.39 -12.53 1.05
CA PHE A 122 -9.99 -12.78 0.74
C PHE A 122 -9.05 -12.65 1.96
N PRO A 123 -7.89 -13.35 1.95
CA PRO A 123 -6.97 -13.40 3.08
C PRO A 123 -6.16 -12.10 3.23
N VAL A 124 -6.79 -11.08 3.80
CA VAL A 124 -6.16 -9.79 4.13
C VAL A 124 -5.65 -9.83 5.56
N ASP A 125 -4.34 -9.62 5.75
CA ASP A 125 -3.71 -9.69 7.08
C ASP A 125 -3.61 -8.32 7.76
N ARG A 126 -3.75 -7.22 7.00
CA ARG A 126 -3.78 -5.85 7.51
C ARG A 126 -4.40 -4.87 6.52
N ILE A 127 -4.92 -3.79 7.07
CA ILE A 127 -5.30 -2.60 6.32
C ILE A 127 -4.52 -1.43 6.92
N ILE A 128 -3.54 -0.94 6.19
CA ILE A 128 -2.58 0.07 6.60
C ILE A 128 -3.07 1.46 6.22
N TYR A 129 -2.92 2.41 7.14
CA TYR A 129 -3.09 3.83 6.88
C TYR A 129 -2.07 4.65 7.66
N MET A 130 -1.26 5.45 6.97
CA MET A 130 -0.37 6.40 7.62
C MET A 130 -1.08 7.74 7.81
N ALA A 131 -1.48 8.01 9.06
CA ALA A 131 -2.02 9.30 9.43
C ALA A 131 -0.88 10.31 9.65
N LEU A 132 -0.93 11.41 8.92
CA LEU A 132 -0.19 12.63 9.25
C LEU A 132 -1.10 13.50 10.10
N LEU A 133 -0.68 13.81 11.33
CA LEU A 133 -1.49 14.60 12.26
C LEU A 133 -1.52 16.10 11.92
N ASP A 134 -0.62 16.55 11.04
CA ASP A 134 -0.50 17.94 10.63
C ASP A 134 -0.16 18.05 9.14
N MET A 135 -0.69 19.09 8.49
CA MET A 135 -0.53 19.37 7.06
C MET A 135 0.74 20.17 6.74
N ASP A 136 1.64 20.38 7.70
CA ASP A 136 2.91 21.09 7.51
C ASP A 136 4.01 20.22 6.85
N PHE A 137 3.77 18.91 6.71
CA PHE A 137 4.77 17.96 6.19
C PHE A 137 4.33 17.06 5.00
N PRO A 138 3.38 17.46 4.13
CA PRO A 138 2.78 16.55 3.14
C PRO A 138 3.77 16.08 2.07
N ASP A 139 4.83 16.87 1.84
CA ASP A 139 5.82 16.65 0.79
C ASP A 139 7.23 16.40 1.33
N ARG A 140 7.34 15.83 2.54
CA ARG A 140 8.63 15.46 3.14
C ARG A 140 8.83 13.94 3.15
N PRO A 141 10.07 13.46 2.94
CA PRO A 141 10.42 12.06 3.17
C PRO A 141 10.10 11.62 4.61
N TYR A 142 9.72 10.35 4.78
CA TYR A 142 9.37 9.73 6.08
C TYR A 142 10.32 10.08 7.23
N MET A 143 11.63 10.03 6.99
CA MET A 143 12.66 10.31 8.01
C MET A 143 12.74 11.78 8.43
N MET A 144 12.16 12.70 7.66
CA MET A 144 12.10 14.13 7.95
C MET A 144 10.78 14.54 8.62
N ILE A 145 9.84 13.61 8.80
CA ILE A 145 8.57 13.84 9.51
C ILE A 145 8.77 13.42 10.97
N PRO A 146 8.46 14.28 11.96
CA PRO A 146 8.58 13.91 13.36
C PRO A 146 7.79 12.63 13.68
N LYS A 147 8.40 11.66 14.39
CA LYS A 147 7.78 10.35 14.67
C LYS A 147 6.37 10.45 15.27
N HIS A 148 6.15 11.39 16.20
CA HIS A 148 4.84 11.58 16.83
C HIS A 148 3.74 12.08 15.85
N MET A 149 4.14 12.67 14.72
CA MET A 149 3.27 13.18 13.66
C MET A 149 2.91 12.14 12.61
N GLN A 150 3.65 11.03 12.54
CA GLN A 150 3.45 9.95 11.57
C GLN A 150 2.99 8.67 12.27
N ARG A 151 1.68 8.40 12.22
CA ARG A 151 1.09 7.22 12.86
C ARG A 151 0.65 6.20 11.82
N LEU A 152 1.35 5.06 11.80
CA LEU A 152 0.95 3.91 10.99
C LEU A 152 -0.11 3.10 11.74
N LYS A 153 -1.33 3.05 11.19
CA LYS A 153 -2.45 2.30 11.76
C LYS A 153 -2.69 1.00 10.98
N ASN A 154 -3.06 -0.07 11.70
CA ASN A 154 -3.66 -1.26 11.11
C ASN A 154 -5.13 -1.34 11.52
N PHE A 155 -6.06 -1.23 10.58
CA PHE A 155 -7.50 -1.27 10.86
C PHE A 155 -8.04 -2.68 11.17
N LEU A 156 -7.25 -3.75 11.00
CA LEU A 156 -7.69 -5.12 11.32
C LEU A 156 -7.42 -5.57 12.77
N GLY A 157 -6.73 -4.78 13.61
CA GLY A 157 -6.68 -5.08 15.04
C GLY A 157 -5.35 -4.87 15.79
N ASP A 158 -4.29 -4.38 15.16
CA ASP A 158 -3.09 -3.96 15.90
C ASP A 158 -3.31 -2.50 16.36
N GLY A 159 -3.93 -2.30 17.53
CA GLY A 159 -4.20 -0.96 18.07
C GLY A 159 -2.99 -0.03 17.93
N ASN A 160 -3.19 1.19 17.42
CA ASN A 160 -2.18 2.22 17.09
C ASN A 160 -0.75 1.89 17.57
N VAL A 161 -0.02 1.04 16.84
CA VAL A 161 1.31 0.59 17.29
C VAL A 161 2.31 1.73 17.05
N VAL A 162 2.57 2.47 18.14
CA VAL A 162 3.70 3.39 18.27
C VAL A 162 4.89 2.53 18.71
N GLU A 163 5.50 1.81 17.79
CA GLU A 163 6.81 1.19 18.05
C GLU A 163 7.90 2.26 17.95
N LEU A 164 8.71 2.34 19.02
CA LEU A 164 9.75 3.34 19.32
C LEU A 164 10.89 3.35 18.30
#